data_AF-A0A0N4ZGF9-F1
#
_entry.id   AF-A0A0N4ZGF9-F1
#
_cell.length_a   1.000
_cell.length_b   1.000
_cell.length_c   1.000
_cell.angle_alpha   90.00
_cell.angle_beta   90.00
_cell.angle_gamma   90.00
#
_symmetry.space_group_name_H-M   'P 1'
#
loop_
_entity.id
_entity.type
_entity.pdbx_description
1 polymer ?
#
loop_
_entity_poly.entity_id
_entity_poly.type
_entity_poly.pdbx_seq_one_letter_code
_entity_poly.pdbx_strand_id
1 'polypeptide(L)'
;MVASSPRFVFGRSRRWVEYSWDTASPCVIADRNEYSELGRNGARTKRERRPTVAYITRAQSGLPGPTGGFFVHPSEKSRFVVHWDGGRNPVDAADEITLLQAYARHHINQGWQGPAYNLAVGPISGNVYEYRGLSAVGTHAPGANRNGIGVILIGGEGNLTEAGKRGLRDAYALACQFAGHRLTQEVHSDVVATACPGNTVRNWVHGGGLAGGNVPDAGGETAADLSECPAAERYGTDWVRNLQLDLITMGHDLGEWGADGKDGERTQAVIRYEQGMAAKNGYGAIAVDGIGGADTRDYIDWWFFRTGRCPVFPLPKGWYFGPESGPEESVSGRHGNSLNVARYQRQMHRRGWFITVDGVYASNSASITREFQAEKGLTPDGLAGVLTWVQAWLSEVTPAP
;
A
#
# COMPACT_ATOMS: atom_id res chain seq x y z
N MET A 1 -35.48 56.86 -39.03
CA MET A 1 -34.77 57.81 -38.14
C MET A 1 -33.77 57.01 -37.32
N VAL A 2 -32.48 57.12 -37.59
CA VAL A 2 -31.44 56.57 -36.70
C VAL A 2 -30.36 57.64 -36.58
N ALA A 3 -30.29 58.24 -35.39
CA ALA A 3 -29.36 59.30 -35.03
C ALA A 3 -28.33 58.76 -34.02
N SER A 4 -27.06 58.95 -34.39
CA SER A 4 -25.82 59.17 -33.64
C SER A 4 -25.71 59.06 -32.09
N SER A 5 -24.67 58.29 -31.68
CA SER A 5 -23.64 58.55 -30.62
C SER A 5 -23.99 58.29 -29.13
N PRO A 6 -23.02 58.13 -28.16
CA PRO A 6 -21.54 58.20 -28.20
C PRO A 6 -20.75 57.11 -27.40
N ARG A 7 -19.41 57.21 -27.43
CA ARG A 7 -18.36 56.49 -26.66
C ARG A 7 -18.47 56.65 -25.13
N PHE A 8 -17.97 55.67 -24.36
CA PHE A 8 -17.19 55.89 -23.13
C PHE A 8 -16.17 54.76 -22.87
N VAL A 9 -15.00 55.15 -22.36
CA VAL A 9 -13.81 54.34 -22.00
C VAL A 9 -13.79 54.13 -20.49
N PHE A 10 -13.28 52.98 -20.02
CA PHE A 10 -12.54 52.65 -18.76
C PHE A 10 -12.77 51.15 -18.51
N GLY A 11 -11.86 50.27 -18.10
CA GLY A 11 -10.46 50.26 -17.74
C GLY A 11 -10.15 48.84 -17.22
N ARG A 12 -8.97 48.30 -17.56
CA ARG A 12 -8.30 47.10 -16.99
C ARG A 12 -9.17 45.90 -16.54
N SER A 13 -9.08 44.78 -17.25
CA SER A 13 -9.22 43.45 -16.63
C SER A 13 -8.10 42.51 -17.08
N ARG A 14 -7.68 41.68 -16.11
CA ARG A 14 -6.49 40.84 -16.10
C ARG A 14 -6.58 39.74 -17.15
N ARG A 15 -5.46 39.44 -17.80
CA ARG A 15 -5.29 38.21 -18.61
C ARG A 15 -5.56 37.00 -17.72
N TRP A 16 -6.57 36.23 -18.07
CA TRP A 16 -6.71 34.86 -17.63
C TRP A 16 -5.79 34.01 -18.51
N VAL A 17 -4.89 33.25 -17.87
CA VAL A 17 -4.13 32.20 -18.54
C VAL A 17 -5.02 30.96 -18.50
N GLU A 18 -5.56 30.58 -19.67
CA GLU A 18 -6.17 29.26 -19.87
C GLU A 18 -5.05 28.21 -19.77
N TYR A 19 -5.20 27.26 -18.84
CA TYR A 19 -4.43 26.00 -18.88
C TYR A 19 -5.24 24.98 -19.67
N SER A 20 -4.80 24.72 -20.90
CA SER A 20 -5.20 23.57 -21.70
C SER A 20 -4.61 22.30 -21.09
N TRP A 21 -5.46 21.33 -20.75
CA TRP A 21 -5.04 19.98 -20.39
C TRP A 21 -4.88 19.16 -21.67
N ASP A 22 -3.76 19.32 -22.36
CA ASP A 22 -3.38 18.38 -23.42
C ASP A 22 -2.95 17.05 -22.82
N THR A 23 -3.53 15.98 -23.36
CA THR A 23 -3.35 14.58 -23.00
C THR A 23 -1.88 14.16 -23.08
N ALA A 24 -1.24 13.98 -21.92
CA ALA A 24 0.11 13.44 -21.85
C ALA A 24 0.10 11.92 -22.05
N SER A 25 0.79 11.49 -23.12
CA SER A 25 1.25 10.13 -23.40
C SER A 25 1.89 9.45 -22.18
N PRO A 26 1.84 8.10 -22.07
CA PRO A 26 2.40 7.38 -20.94
C PRO A 26 3.93 7.49 -20.92
N CYS A 27 4.47 8.19 -19.91
CA CYS A 27 5.90 8.17 -19.61
C CYS A 27 6.32 6.76 -19.19
N VAL A 28 7.08 6.10 -20.07
CA VAL A 28 7.92 4.95 -19.73
C VAL A 28 9.04 5.47 -18.83
N ILE A 29 8.98 5.20 -17.52
CA ILE A 29 10.12 5.45 -16.63
C ILE A 29 11.19 4.41 -16.99
N ALA A 30 12.23 4.88 -17.68
CA ALA A 30 13.38 4.05 -18.03
C ALA A 30 14.12 3.63 -16.75
N ASP A 31 14.21 2.32 -16.55
CA ASP A 31 14.94 1.68 -15.47
C ASP A 31 16.45 1.81 -15.71
N ARG A 32 17.08 2.86 -15.16
CA ARG A 32 18.54 2.98 -15.05
C ARG A 32 18.93 3.72 -13.77
N ASN A 33 19.05 2.96 -12.68
CA ASN A 33 19.73 3.43 -11.46
C ASN A 33 20.97 2.56 -11.20
N GLU A 34 22.12 3.00 -11.70
CA GLU A 34 23.44 2.53 -11.26
C GLU A 34 23.83 3.24 -9.95
N TYR A 35 24.23 2.47 -8.94
CA TYR A 35 24.93 2.97 -7.75
C TYR A 35 26.34 2.38 -7.75
N SER A 36 27.36 3.22 -7.60
CA SER A 36 28.74 2.79 -7.36
C SER A 36 29.09 2.95 -5.89
N GLU A 37 29.42 1.86 -5.20
CA GLU A 37 30.09 1.92 -3.91
C GLU A 37 31.62 1.95 -4.11
N LEU A 38 32.28 2.91 -3.45
CA LEU A 38 33.73 2.89 -3.26
C LEU A 38 34.04 2.09 -1.98
N GLY A 39 34.24 0.79 -2.13
CA GLY A 39 34.89 -0.02 -1.10
C GLY A 39 36.38 0.33 -1.01
N ARG A 40 36.90 0.52 0.22
CA ARG A 40 38.35 0.49 0.46
C ARG A 40 38.87 -0.85 -0.06
N ASN A 41 39.71 -0.81 -1.09
CA ASN A 41 40.18 -1.94 -1.91
C ASN A 41 39.31 -2.29 -3.13
N GLY A 42 39.06 -1.31 -4.00
CA GLY A 42 39.35 -1.40 -5.45
C GLY A 42 38.78 -2.53 -6.32
N ALA A 43 37.90 -3.40 -5.82
CA ALA A 43 37.29 -4.48 -6.59
C ALA A 43 35.78 -4.22 -6.76
N ARG A 44 35.38 -3.84 -7.98
CA ARG A 44 33.98 -3.78 -8.40
C ARG A 44 33.40 -5.20 -8.41
N THR A 45 32.65 -5.58 -7.37
CA THR A 45 31.80 -6.76 -7.44
C THR A 45 30.42 -6.33 -7.92
N LYS A 46 30.01 -6.77 -9.12
CA LYS A 46 28.62 -6.65 -9.59
C LYS A 46 27.77 -7.54 -8.69
N ARG A 47 27.07 -6.93 -7.73
CA ARG A 47 26.01 -7.61 -6.98
C ARG A 47 24.70 -7.28 -7.69
N GLU A 48 24.06 -8.30 -8.29
CA GLU A 48 22.73 -8.15 -8.87
C GLU A 48 21.75 -7.60 -7.81
N ARG A 49 21.00 -6.57 -8.19
CA ARG A 49 19.94 -5.97 -7.37
C ARG A 49 18.91 -7.04 -7.03
N ARG A 50 18.56 -7.16 -5.75
CA ARG A 50 17.42 -7.96 -5.28
C ARG A 50 16.12 -7.28 -5.75
N PRO A 51 15.18 -7.99 -6.40
CA PRO A 51 13.86 -7.43 -6.70
C PRO A 51 13.12 -7.15 -5.37
N THR A 52 12.65 -5.92 -5.18
CA THR A 52 11.73 -5.57 -4.10
C THR A 52 10.34 -6.14 -4.38
N VAL A 53 9.69 -6.67 -3.34
CA VAL A 53 8.32 -7.21 -3.43
C VAL A 53 7.32 -6.06 -3.58
N ALA A 54 6.46 -6.13 -4.59
CA ALA A 54 5.40 -5.15 -4.80
C ALA A 54 4.01 -5.79 -4.70
N TYR A 55 3.07 -5.10 -4.04
CA TYR A 55 1.64 -5.38 -4.22
C TYR A 55 1.22 -4.79 -5.59
N ILE A 56 0.83 -5.66 -6.51
CA ILE A 56 0.48 -5.31 -7.89
C ILE A 56 -1.03 -5.37 -8.04
N THR A 57 -1.67 -4.23 -8.30
CA THR A 57 -3.13 -4.16 -8.50
C THR A 57 -3.55 -4.84 -9.81
N ARG A 58 -4.85 -5.13 -9.94
CA ARG A 58 -5.40 -5.61 -11.23
C ARG A 58 -5.19 -4.62 -12.37
N ALA A 59 -5.27 -3.32 -12.08
CA ALA A 59 -5.03 -2.28 -13.07
C ALA A 59 -3.58 -2.28 -13.58
N GLN A 60 -2.61 -2.56 -12.71
CA GLN A 60 -1.19 -2.63 -13.06
C GLN A 60 -0.83 -3.92 -13.81
N SER A 61 -1.40 -5.05 -13.40
CA SER A 61 -1.08 -6.37 -13.96
C SER A 61 -1.94 -6.77 -15.17
N GLY A 62 -3.06 -6.08 -15.39
CA GLY A 62 -4.08 -6.51 -16.35
C GLY A 62 -4.79 -7.80 -15.96
N LEU A 63 -4.69 -8.23 -14.70
CA LEU A 63 -5.36 -9.44 -14.22
C LEU A 63 -6.87 -9.22 -14.06
N PRO A 64 -7.69 -10.21 -14.41
CA PRO A 64 -9.14 -10.10 -14.28
C PRO A 64 -9.57 -10.13 -12.80
N GLY A 65 -10.68 -9.46 -12.53
CA GLY A 65 -11.36 -9.48 -11.23
C GLY A 65 -12.39 -10.60 -11.07
N PRO A 66 -13.08 -10.63 -9.93
CA PRO A 66 -14.32 -11.39 -9.81
C PRO A 66 -15.34 -10.85 -10.83
N THR A 67 -15.97 -11.74 -11.59
CA THR A 67 -17.08 -11.40 -12.50
C THR A 67 -18.44 -11.42 -11.79
N GLY A 68 -18.44 -11.76 -10.50
CA GLY A 68 -19.54 -11.79 -9.55
C GLY A 68 -19.05 -12.26 -8.17
N GLY A 69 -19.84 -12.02 -7.12
CA GLY A 69 -19.53 -12.53 -5.78
C GLY A 69 -20.08 -11.68 -4.64
N PHE A 70 -20.16 -12.28 -3.45
CA PHE A 70 -20.44 -11.57 -2.21
C PHE A 70 -19.15 -10.96 -1.67
N PHE A 71 -19.24 -9.75 -1.14
CA PHE A 71 -18.18 -9.15 -0.33
C PHE A 71 -18.52 -9.35 1.14
N VAL A 72 -17.49 -9.55 1.97
CA VAL A 72 -17.63 -9.67 3.41
C VAL A 72 -16.92 -8.53 4.11
N HIS A 73 -17.42 -8.17 5.29
CA HIS A 73 -16.76 -7.22 6.14
C HIS A 73 -15.39 -7.77 6.55
N PRO A 74 -14.34 -6.94 6.69
CA PRO A 74 -13.00 -7.45 6.97
C PRO A 74 -12.89 -8.30 8.23
N SER A 75 -13.63 -7.96 9.30
CA SER A 75 -13.64 -8.74 10.54
C SER A 75 -14.17 -10.17 10.38
N GLU A 76 -14.85 -10.47 9.27
CA GLU A 76 -15.33 -11.81 8.96
C GLU A 76 -14.22 -12.71 8.38
N LYS A 77 -13.10 -12.13 7.95
CA LYS A 77 -11.93 -12.88 7.50
C LYS A 77 -11.14 -13.36 8.71
N SER A 78 -11.05 -14.67 8.91
CA SER A 78 -10.34 -15.28 10.05
C SER A 78 -9.29 -16.33 9.64
N ARG A 79 -9.15 -16.59 8.33
CA ARG A 79 -8.29 -17.66 7.78
C ARG A 79 -7.45 -17.13 6.62
N PHE A 80 -6.20 -17.56 6.55
CA PHE A 80 -5.30 -17.33 5.42
C PHE A 80 -4.84 -18.68 4.88
N VAL A 81 -5.32 -19.04 3.69
CA VAL A 81 -5.15 -20.39 3.15
C VAL A 81 -4.18 -20.34 1.97
N VAL A 82 -3.03 -20.97 2.11
CA VAL A 82 -2.02 -21.05 1.05
C VAL A 82 -2.31 -22.22 0.11
N HIS A 83 -2.31 -21.92 -1.17
CA HIS A 83 -2.51 -22.84 -2.28
C HIS A 83 -1.31 -22.82 -3.22
N TRP A 84 -1.24 -23.83 -4.08
CA TRP A 84 -0.48 -23.82 -5.33
C TRP A 84 -1.41 -24.20 -6.48
N ASP A 85 -1.00 -24.01 -7.73
CA ASP A 85 -1.69 -24.64 -8.89
C ASP A 85 -1.13 -26.02 -9.23
N GLY A 86 0.09 -26.35 -8.81
CA GLY A 86 0.74 -27.62 -9.17
C GLY A 86 1.19 -27.67 -10.64
N GLY A 87 1.15 -26.54 -11.34
CA GLY A 87 1.56 -26.40 -12.72
C GLY A 87 3.05 -26.08 -12.86
N ARG A 88 3.41 -25.62 -14.06
CA ARG A 88 4.79 -25.23 -14.39
C ARG A 88 5.22 -24.02 -13.55
N ASN A 89 6.47 -24.06 -13.08
CA ASN A 89 7.09 -22.92 -12.40
C ASN A 89 7.36 -21.77 -13.41
N PRO A 90 7.05 -20.52 -13.06
CA PRO A 90 7.31 -19.38 -13.93
C PRO A 90 8.81 -19.16 -14.11
N VAL A 91 9.22 -18.62 -15.26
CA VAL A 91 10.62 -18.30 -15.54
C VAL A 91 11.02 -16.86 -15.19
N ASP A 92 10.05 -15.95 -15.11
CA ASP A 92 10.22 -14.55 -14.70
C ASP A 92 8.88 -13.92 -14.25
N ALA A 93 8.90 -12.63 -13.89
CA ALA A 93 7.73 -11.89 -13.42
C ALA A 93 6.66 -11.65 -14.50
N ALA A 94 7.02 -11.66 -15.78
CA ALA A 94 6.07 -11.52 -16.88
C ALA A 94 5.36 -12.88 -17.14
N ASP A 95 6.09 -13.98 -16.99
CA ASP A 95 5.54 -15.34 -17.04
C ASP A 95 4.58 -15.59 -15.85
N GLU A 96 4.87 -15.04 -14.66
CA GLU A 96 3.94 -15.05 -13.52
C GLU A 96 2.56 -14.45 -13.87
N ILE A 97 2.53 -13.25 -14.48
CA ILE A 97 1.28 -12.61 -14.93
C ILE A 97 0.60 -13.45 -16.01
N THR A 98 1.39 -13.98 -16.96
CA THR A 98 0.87 -14.83 -18.05
C THR A 98 0.15 -16.07 -17.49
N LEU A 99 0.77 -16.77 -16.55
CA LEU A 99 0.19 -17.93 -15.86
C LEU A 99 -1.06 -17.55 -15.08
N LEU A 100 -1.04 -16.43 -14.35
CA LEU A 100 -2.20 -15.93 -13.63
C LEU A 100 -3.37 -15.56 -14.56
N GLN A 101 -3.12 -15.01 -15.75
CA GLN A 101 -4.17 -14.78 -16.74
C GLN A 101 -4.75 -16.11 -17.24
N ALA A 102 -3.91 -17.12 -17.47
CA ALA A 102 -4.33 -18.44 -17.91
C ALA A 102 -5.19 -19.15 -16.84
N TYR A 103 -4.80 -19.10 -15.56
CA TYR A 103 -5.57 -19.69 -14.46
C TYR A 103 -6.92 -19.02 -14.29
N ALA A 104 -6.97 -17.68 -14.34
CA ALA A 104 -8.24 -16.97 -14.25
C ALA A 104 -9.17 -17.33 -15.42
N ARG A 105 -8.63 -17.43 -16.65
CA ARG A 105 -9.39 -17.90 -17.81
C ARG A 105 -9.89 -19.34 -17.63
N HIS A 106 -9.06 -20.22 -17.08
CA HIS A 106 -9.48 -21.57 -16.77
C HIS A 106 -10.65 -21.58 -15.78
N HIS A 107 -10.57 -20.85 -14.66
CA HIS A 107 -11.67 -20.74 -13.69
C HIS A 107 -12.97 -20.23 -14.34
N ILE A 108 -12.88 -19.18 -15.16
CA ILE A 108 -14.03 -18.63 -15.89
C ILE A 108 -14.64 -19.68 -16.84
N ASN A 109 -13.81 -20.43 -17.57
CA ASN A 109 -14.26 -21.48 -18.47
C ASN A 109 -14.92 -22.67 -17.72
N GLN A 110 -14.58 -22.87 -16.44
CA GLN A 110 -15.26 -23.81 -15.54
C GLN A 110 -16.57 -23.24 -14.97
N GLY A 111 -16.97 -22.03 -15.38
CA GLY A 111 -18.18 -21.35 -14.91
C GLY A 111 -18.02 -20.61 -13.58
N TRP A 112 -16.79 -20.44 -13.08
CA TRP A 112 -16.55 -19.73 -11.82
C TRP A 112 -16.61 -18.22 -12.02
N GLN A 113 -17.05 -17.50 -11.00
CA GLN A 113 -17.22 -16.04 -11.05
C GLN A 113 -15.89 -15.29 -10.90
N GLY A 114 -14.95 -15.53 -11.81
CA GLY A 114 -13.60 -14.96 -11.82
C GLY A 114 -12.54 -15.92 -11.26
N PRO A 115 -11.32 -15.42 -10.97
CA PRO A 115 -10.26 -16.25 -10.40
C PRO A 115 -10.67 -16.78 -9.02
N ALA A 116 -10.13 -17.93 -8.60
CA ALA A 116 -10.54 -18.59 -7.35
C ALA A 116 -10.02 -17.92 -6.07
N TYR A 117 -8.83 -17.34 -6.14
CA TYR A 117 -8.04 -16.87 -4.99
C TYR A 117 -8.18 -15.37 -4.80
N ASN A 118 -8.01 -14.88 -3.57
CA ASN A 118 -8.03 -13.46 -3.25
C ASN A 118 -6.77 -12.73 -3.72
N LEU A 119 -5.62 -13.35 -3.48
CA LEU A 119 -4.30 -12.86 -3.89
C LEU A 119 -3.53 -13.97 -4.63
N ALA A 120 -2.49 -13.59 -5.34
CA ALA A 120 -1.48 -14.51 -5.86
C ALA A 120 -0.07 -14.04 -5.49
N VAL A 121 0.86 -14.98 -5.37
CA VAL A 121 2.27 -14.70 -5.08
C VAL A 121 3.15 -15.27 -6.17
N GLY A 122 3.99 -14.41 -6.75
CA GLY A 122 5.04 -14.78 -7.68
C GLY A 122 6.20 -15.47 -6.95
N PRO A 123 6.55 -16.73 -7.26
CA PRO A 123 7.66 -17.40 -6.63
C PRO A 123 9.02 -16.85 -7.09
N ILE A 124 9.15 -16.19 -8.23
CA ILE A 124 10.43 -15.65 -8.72
C ILE A 124 10.58 -14.20 -8.28
N SER A 125 9.54 -13.40 -8.49
CA SER A 125 9.56 -11.98 -8.15
C SER A 125 9.34 -11.71 -6.65
N GLY A 126 8.55 -12.57 -6.00
CA GLY A 126 8.00 -12.32 -4.67
C GLY A 126 6.81 -11.36 -4.68
N ASN A 127 6.37 -10.86 -5.84
CA ASN A 127 5.24 -9.93 -5.95
C ASN A 127 3.95 -10.54 -5.39
N VAL A 128 3.13 -9.68 -4.80
CA VAL A 128 1.76 -10.01 -4.37
C VAL A 128 0.79 -9.41 -5.36
N TYR A 129 0.12 -10.23 -6.16
CA TYR A 129 -0.84 -9.77 -7.14
C TYR A 129 -2.26 -9.73 -6.54
N GLU A 130 -2.94 -8.61 -6.73
CA GLU A 130 -4.38 -8.52 -6.50
C GLU A 130 -5.11 -9.43 -7.48
N TYR A 131 -5.96 -10.29 -6.95
CA TYR A 131 -6.72 -11.25 -7.73
C TYR A 131 -8.22 -10.99 -7.54
N ARG A 132 -8.91 -11.69 -6.61
CA ARG A 132 -10.27 -11.25 -6.23
C ARG A 132 -10.29 -10.02 -5.32
N GLY A 133 -9.17 -9.73 -4.64
CA GLY A 133 -9.09 -8.73 -3.58
C GLY A 133 -9.55 -9.26 -2.22
N LEU A 134 -9.21 -8.56 -1.14
CA LEU A 134 -9.29 -9.06 0.24
C LEU A 134 -10.73 -9.16 0.79
N SER A 135 -11.64 -8.30 0.34
CA SER A 135 -13.05 -8.29 0.78
C SER A 135 -13.92 -9.33 0.05
N ALA A 136 -13.48 -9.83 -1.10
CA ALA A 136 -14.26 -10.77 -1.89
C ALA A 136 -14.33 -12.15 -1.23
N VAL A 137 -15.48 -12.81 -1.34
CA VAL A 137 -15.60 -14.25 -1.09
C VAL A 137 -14.87 -14.99 -2.21
N GLY A 138 -13.98 -15.89 -1.83
CA GLY A 138 -13.21 -16.74 -2.75
C GLY A 138 -14.00 -17.94 -3.25
N THR A 139 -13.41 -18.71 -4.16
CA THR A 139 -13.90 -20.05 -4.55
C THR A 139 -12.77 -21.09 -4.50
N HIS A 140 -11.78 -20.84 -3.65
CA HIS A 140 -10.53 -21.59 -3.55
C HIS A 140 -10.62 -22.86 -2.68
N ALA A 141 -11.54 -22.92 -1.71
CA ALA A 141 -11.71 -24.06 -0.82
C ALA A 141 -13.12 -24.09 -0.19
N PRO A 142 -13.92 -25.14 -0.45
CA PRO A 142 -15.18 -25.37 0.26
C PRO A 142 -15.01 -25.27 1.78
N GLY A 143 -15.91 -24.54 2.46
CA GLY A 143 -15.83 -24.31 3.91
C GLY A 143 -14.83 -23.23 4.36
N ALA A 144 -13.95 -22.74 3.49
CA ALA A 144 -13.02 -21.63 3.77
C ALA A 144 -13.22 -20.41 2.85
N ASN A 145 -14.10 -20.49 1.85
CA ASN A 145 -14.31 -19.43 0.86
C ASN A 145 -14.76 -18.08 1.44
N ARG A 146 -15.63 -18.10 2.46
CA ARG A 146 -16.27 -16.88 2.97
C ARG A 146 -15.37 -16.11 3.93
N ASN A 147 -14.92 -16.80 4.98
CA ASN A 147 -14.06 -16.25 6.03
C ASN A 147 -12.55 -16.44 5.76
N GLY A 148 -12.18 -17.07 4.64
CA GLY A 148 -10.80 -17.21 4.21
C GLY A 148 -10.36 -16.17 3.19
N ILE A 149 -9.08 -15.87 3.24
CA ILE A 149 -8.32 -15.23 2.16
C ILE A 149 -7.46 -16.33 1.55
N GLY A 150 -7.83 -16.78 0.35
CA GLY A 150 -7.05 -17.75 -0.41
C GLY A 150 -5.92 -17.07 -1.15
N VAL A 151 -4.70 -17.60 -1.02
CA VAL A 151 -3.52 -17.10 -1.72
C VAL A 151 -2.88 -18.21 -2.52
N ILE A 152 -2.72 -18.02 -3.83
CA ILE A 152 -2.02 -18.97 -4.69
C ILE A 152 -0.55 -18.59 -4.86
N LEU A 153 0.36 -19.50 -4.48
CA LEU A 153 1.76 -19.46 -4.89
C LEU A 153 1.87 -20.11 -6.28
N ILE A 154 2.29 -19.35 -7.29
CA ILE A 154 2.33 -19.81 -8.70
C ILE A 154 3.33 -20.96 -8.85
N GLY A 155 2.95 -22.03 -9.54
CA GLY A 155 3.76 -23.19 -9.86
C GLY A 155 3.45 -24.43 -9.01
N GLY A 156 4.39 -25.38 -9.06
CA GLY A 156 4.34 -26.68 -8.41
C GLY A 156 5.53 -26.92 -7.49
N GLU A 157 5.97 -28.17 -7.34
CA GLU A 157 6.98 -28.53 -6.35
C GLU A 157 8.31 -27.83 -6.59
N GLY A 158 8.90 -27.30 -5.51
CA GLY A 158 10.11 -26.48 -5.54
C GLY A 158 9.88 -24.99 -5.78
N ASN A 159 8.64 -24.51 -5.97
CA ASN A 159 8.35 -23.09 -6.19
C ASN A 159 8.37 -22.22 -4.91
N LEU A 160 8.57 -22.80 -3.72
CA LEU A 160 8.74 -22.03 -2.48
C LEU A 160 10.17 -21.46 -2.40
N THR A 161 10.50 -20.55 -3.30
CA THR A 161 11.77 -19.83 -3.29
C THR A 161 11.81 -18.82 -2.13
N GLU A 162 12.97 -18.22 -1.87
CA GLU A 162 13.07 -17.11 -0.92
C GLU A 162 12.23 -15.89 -1.31
N ALA A 163 12.06 -15.62 -2.60
CA ALA A 163 11.17 -14.54 -3.07
C ALA A 163 9.70 -14.88 -2.82
N GLY A 164 9.28 -16.11 -3.15
CA GLY A 164 7.94 -16.59 -2.85
C GLY A 164 7.63 -16.59 -1.34
N LYS A 165 8.59 -16.96 -0.49
CA LYS A 165 8.45 -16.88 0.97
C LYS A 165 8.22 -15.44 1.46
N ARG A 166 8.92 -14.45 0.89
CA ARG A 166 8.71 -13.03 1.19
C ARG A 166 7.32 -12.59 0.75
N GLY A 167 6.95 -12.86 -0.50
CA GLY A 167 5.62 -12.52 -1.01
C GLY A 167 4.48 -13.14 -0.21
N LEU A 168 4.63 -14.39 0.27
CA LEU A 168 3.63 -15.02 1.14
C LEU A 168 3.53 -14.36 2.52
N ARG A 169 4.65 -13.91 3.10
CA ARG A 169 4.62 -13.12 4.34
C ARG A 169 3.94 -11.78 4.13
N ASP A 170 4.24 -11.09 3.04
CA ASP A 170 3.66 -9.78 2.73
C ASP A 170 2.15 -9.90 2.45
N ALA A 171 1.74 -10.95 1.72
CA ALA A 171 0.34 -11.28 1.51
C ALA A 171 -0.38 -11.59 2.84
N TYR A 172 0.25 -12.33 3.75
CA TYR A 172 -0.30 -12.62 5.07
C TYR A 172 -0.41 -11.37 5.95
N ALA A 173 0.60 -10.51 5.94
CA ALA A 173 0.59 -9.23 6.65
C ALA A 173 -0.54 -8.33 6.13
N LEU A 174 -0.66 -8.18 4.81
CA LEU A 174 -1.72 -7.43 4.16
C LEU A 174 -3.11 -7.98 4.52
N ALA A 175 -3.26 -9.30 4.54
CA ALA A 175 -4.51 -9.97 4.90
C ALA A 175 -4.89 -9.75 6.37
N CYS A 176 -3.92 -9.84 7.30
CA CYS A 176 -4.13 -9.57 8.72
C CYS A 176 -4.47 -8.09 8.98
N GLN A 177 -3.80 -7.17 8.26
CA GLN A 177 -4.09 -5.74 8.33
C GLN A 177 -5.51 -5.45 7.87
N PHE A 178 -5.92 -6.02 6.74
CA PHE A 178 -7.28 -5.87 6.23
C PHE A 178 -8.30 -6.41 7.22
N ALA A 179 -8.14 -7.65 7.69
CA ALA A 179 -9.06 -8.27 8.65
C ALA A 179 -9.05 -7.61 10.03
N GLY A 180 -8.05 -6.78 10.29
CA GLY A 180 -7.71 -6.25 11.58
C GLY A 180 -7.16 -7.31 12.54
N HIS A 181 -7.16 -8.60 12.28
CA HIS A 181 -6.63 -9.58 13.25
C HIS A 181 -5.72 -10.59 12.59
N ARG A 182 -4.92 -11.27 13.42
CA ARG A 182 -4.13 -12.40 12.95
C ARG A 182 -5.08 -13.46 12.41
N LEU A 183 -4.86 -13.83 11.17
CA LEU A 183 -5.61 -14.91 10.53
C LEU A 183 -4.99 -16.24 10.91
N THR A 184 -5.82 -17.27 10.99
CA THR A 184 -5.34 -18.65 11.14
C THR A 184 -4.52 -18.99 9.89
N GLN A 185 -3.26 -19.37 10.10
CA GLN A 185 -2.36 -19.76 9.02
C GLN A 185 -2.64 -21.20 8.64
N GLU A 186 -3.11 -21.42 7.43
CA GLU A 186 -3.51 -22.73 6.94
C GLU A 186 -2.99 -22.94 5.53
N VAL A 187 -2.94 -24.21 5.13
CA VAL A 187 -2.76 -24.60 3.74
C VAL A 187 -3.99 -25.32 3.21
N HIS A 188 -4.11 -25.47 1.89
CA HIS A 188 -5.30 -26.09 1.30
C HIS A 188 -5.60 -27.49 1.86
N SER A 189 -4.57 -28.29 2.15
CA SER A 189 -4.68 -29.62 2.73
C SER A 189 -5.05 -29.66 4.22
N ASP A 190 -5.17 -28.51 4.90
CA ASP A 190 -5.77 -28.43 6.24
C ASP A 190 -7.30 -28.26 6.16
N VAL A 191 -7.79 -27.74 5.04
CA VAL A 191 -9.20 -27.32 4.90
C VAL A 191 -10.01 -28.25 3.98
N VAL A 192 -9.34 -28.93 3.05
CA VAL A 192 -9.93 -29.87 2.08
C VAL A 192 -8.98 -31.06 1.91
N ALA A 193 -9.52 -32.26 1.65
CA ALA A 193 -8.72 -33.43 1.29
C ALA A 193 -8.06 -33.24 -0.10
N THR A 194 -6.81 -32.78 -0.11
CA THR A 194 -6.03 -32.52 -1.34
C THR A 194 -4.54 -32.64 -1.07
N ALA A 195 -3.74 -32.87 -2.11
CA ALA A 195 -2.28 -32.82 -2.05
C ALA A 195 -1.74 -31.38 -2.05
N CYS A 196 -2.53 -30.40 -2.49
CA CYS A 196 -2.15 -28.98 -2.50
C CYS A 196 -1.90 -28.47 -1.06
N PRO A 197 -0.87 -27.65 -0.79
CA PRO A 197 0.17 -27.12 -1.70
C PRO A 197 1.47 -27.97 -1.72
N GLY A 198 1.40 -29.25 -1.39
CA GLY A 198 2.56 -30.14 -1.22
C GLY A 198 3.23 -30.00 0.15
N ASN A 199 4.09 -30.97 0.47
CA ASN A 199 4.71 -31.07 1.80
C ASN A 199 5.66 -29.91 2.10
N THR A 200 6.38 -29.39 1.11
CA THR A 200 7.36 -28.30 1.29
C THR A 200 6.68 -27.03 1.79
N VAL A 201 5.61 -26.59 1.13
CA VAL A 201 4.85 -25.39 1.54
C VAL A 201 4.13 -25.64 2.85
N ARG A 202 3.50 -26.82 3.00
CA ARG A 202 2.81 -27.22 4.23
C ARG A 202 3.73 -27.15 5.45
N ASN A 203 4.90 -27.80 5.39
CA ASN A 203 5.85 -27.84 6.50
C ASN A 203 6.40 -26.45 6.82
N TRP A 204 6.62 -25.61 5.81
CA TRP A 204 7.09 -24.24 6.03
C TRP A 204 6.03 -23.37 6.71
N VAL A 205 4.78 -23.41 6.27
CA VAL A 205 3.68 -22.64 6.90
C VAL A 205 3.47 -23.11 8.34
N HIS A 206 3.33 -24.42 8.58
CA HIS A 206 3.14 -24.99 9.93
C HIS A 206 4.36 -24.78 10.84
N GLY A 207 5.56 -24.67 10.26
CA GLY A 207 6.78 -24.30 10.97
C GLY A 207 6.88 -22.80 11.32
N GLY A 208 5.82 -22.00 11.15
CA GLY A 208 5.80 -20.57 11.43
C GLY A 208 6.40 -19.71 10.32
N GLY A 209 6.48 -20.23 9.09
CA GLY A 209 7.08 -19.55 7.94
C GLY A 209 6.48 -18.17 7.64
N LEU A 210 5.17 -18.00 7.84
CA LEU A 210 4.48 -16.72 7.66
C LEU A 210 4.65 -15.76 8.86
N ALA A 211 5.08 -16.26 10.03
CA ALA A 211 5.39 -15.45 11.20
C ALA A 211 6.76 -14.74 11.09
N GLY A 212 7.59 -15.10 10.10
CA GLY A 212 8.88 -14.47 9.83
C GLY A 212 8.83 -13.00 9.38
N GLY A 213 7.63 -12.41 9.31
CA GLY A 213 7.45 -10.97 9.51
C GLY A 213 7.33 -10.69 11.01
N ASN A 214 8.44 -10.73 11.73
CA ASN A 214 8.46 -10.14 13.07
C ASN A 214 8.28 -8.63 12.87
N VAL A 215 7.08 -8.12 13.16
CA VAL A 215 6.98 -6.83 13.82
C VAL A 215 7.28 -7.16 15.29
N PRO A 216 8.46 -6.81 15.84
CA PRO A 216 8.69 -6.97 17.26
C PRO A 216 7.69 -6.11 18.01
N ASP A 217 7.08 -6.65 19.07
CA ASP A 217 6.40 -5.84 20.06
C ASP A 217 7.36 -4.76 20.56
N ALA A 218 6.87 -3.53 20.65
CA ALA A 218 7.59 -2.40 21.21
C ALA A 218 7.87 -2.65 22.70
N GLY A 219 9.02 -3.25 22.99
CA GLY A 219 9.66 -3.11 24.29
C GLY A 219 10.08 -1.65 24.46
N GLY A 220 9.67 -1.01 25.57
CA GLY A 220 10.00 0.38 25.84
C GLY A 220 11.52 0.59 25.88
N GLU A 221 12.04 1.46 25.02
CA GLU A 221 13.45 1.83 24.95
C GLU A 221 13.70 3.24 25.51
N THR A 222 14.86 3.42 26.15
CA THR A 222 15.26 4.65 26.84
C THR A 222 15.91 5.67 25.90
N ALA A 223 15.80 6.96 26.22
CA ALA A 223 16.31 8.10 25.42
C ALA A 223 17.81 8.06 25.03
N ALA A 224 18.65 7.23 25.68
CA ALA A 224 20.08 7.12 25.37
C ALA A 224 20.38 6.34 24.07
N ASP A 225 19.43 5.56 23.54
CA ASP A 225 19.61 4.71 22.33
C ASP A 225 19.15 5.40 21.03
N LEU A 226 18.57 6.61 21.13
CA LEU A 226 17.98 7.33 19.99
C LEU A 226 18.84 8.47 19.43
N SER A 227 20.01 8.75 20.00
CA SER A 227 20.87 9.86 19.52
C SER A 227 21.39 9.66 18.08
N GLU A 228 21.35 8.43 17.57
CA GLU A 228 21.65 8.09 16.17
C GLU A 228 20.40 7.99 15.28
N CYS A 229 19.22 8.22 15.85
CA CYS A 229 17.90 8.10 15.23
C CYS A 229 17.12 9.44 15.34
N PRO A 230 17.55 10.49 14.61
CA PRO A 230 17.03 11.85 14.77
C PRO A 230 15.54 11.99 14.45
N ALA A 231 15.00 11.21 13.51
CA ALA A 231 13.56 11.21 13.23
C ALA A 231 12.78 10.47 14.33
N ALA A 232 13.31 9.38 14.89
CA ALA A 232 12.67 8.68 16.00
C ALA A 232 12.65 9.55 17.27
N GLU A 233 13.75 10.26 17.55
CA GLU A 233 13.84 11.21 18.66
C GLU A 233 12.81 12.34 18.51
N ARG A 234 12.66 12.88 17.30
CA ARG A 234 11.80 14.04 17.03
C ARG A 234 10.32 13.72 16.86
N TYR A 235 10.00 12.57 16.27
CA TYR A 235 8.64 12.22 15.83
C TYR A 235 8.11 10.91 16.42
N GLY A 236 8.95 10.15 17.12
CA GLY A 236 8.60 8.85 17.72
C GLY A 236 8.90 7.66 16.81
N THR A 237 9.08 6.49 17.42
CA THR A 237 9.44 5.24 16.72
C THR A 237 8.32 4.73 15.81
N ASP A 238 7.04 4.94 16.16
CA ASP A 238 5.91 4.57 15.29
C ASP A 238 5.83 5.44 14.03
N TRP A 239 6.24 6.71 14.13
CA TRP A 239 6.39 7.58 12.96
C TRP A 239 7.47 7.02 12.04
N VAL A 240 8.63 6.64 12.58
CA VAL A 240 9.71 6.09 11.76
C VAL A 240 9.31 4.74 11.16
N ARG A 241 8.69 3.85 11.93
CA ARG A 241 8.25 2.53 11.47
C ARG A 241 7.29 2.65 10.28
N ASN A 242 6.28 3.52 10.39
CA ASN A 242 5.35 3.78 9.29
C ASN A 242 6.05 4.41 8.07
N LEU A 243 7.16 5.12 8.25
CA LEU A 243 7.90 5.73 7.14
C LEU A 243 8.72 4.67 6.43
N GLN A 244 9.37 3.81 7.20
CA GLN A 244 10.12 2.67 6.68
C GLN A 244 9.20 1.73 5.89
N LEU A 245 7.98 1.46 6.38
CA LEU A 245 6.99 0.69 5.62
C LEU A 245 6.58 1.36 4.31
N ASP A 246 6.40 2.68 4.31
CA ASP A 246 6.13 3.44 3.09
C ASP A 246 7.30 3.36 2.10
N LEU A 247 8.55 3.53 2.56
CA LEU A 247 9.76 3.40 1.74
C LEU A 247 9.93 1.99 1.16
N ILE A 248 9.64 0.95 1.96
CA ILE A 248 9.65 -0.45 1.49
C ILE A 248 8.59 -0.62 0.40
N THR A 249 7.39 -0.04 0.57
CA THR A 249 6.32 -0.05 -0.43
C THR A 249 6.68 0.72 -1.70
N MET A 250 7.54 1.75 -1.60
CA MET A 250 8.15 2.43 -2.74
C MET A 250 9.25 1.61 -3.43
N GLY A 251 9.67 0.49 -2.83
CA GLY A 251 10.66 -0.42 -3.39
C GLY A 251 12.08 -0.26 -2.85
N HIS A 252 12.27 0.45 -1.74
CA HIS A 252 13.58 0.61 -1.10
C HIS A 252 13.95 -0.58 -0.22
N ASP A 253 15.25 -0.88 -0.16
CA ASP A 253 15.83 -1.88 0.75
C ASP A 253 16.48 -1.19 1.95
N LEU A 254 15.82 -1.28 3.11
CA LEU A 254 16.27 -0.70 4.37
C LEU A 254 17.23 -1.61 5.15
N GLY A 255 17.62 -2.74 4.58
CA GLY A 255 18.56 -3.68 5.18
C GLY A 255 17.87 -4.77 6.01
N GLU A 256 18.64 -5.41 6.88
CA GLU A 256 18.22 -6.60 7.63
C GLU A 256 16.99 -6.35 8.52
N TRP A 257 16.89 -5.16 9.10
CA TRP A 257 15.89 -4.81 10.11
C TRP A 257 14.59 -4.24 9.55
N GLY A 258 14.57 -3.83 8.28
CA GLY A 258 13.36 -3.34 7.62
C GLY A 258 12.73 -2.14 8.33
N ALA A 259 11.50 -2.30 8.83
CA ALA A 259 10.74 -1.27 9.55
C ALA A 259 10.79 -1.50 11.07
N ASP A 260 11.93 -1.19 11.66
CA ASP A 260 12.21 -1.38 13.09
C ASP A 260 11.81 -0.18 13.97
N GLY A 261 11.52 0.98 13.38
CA GLY A 261 11.24 2.23 14.08
C GLY A 261 12.49 3.02 14.46
N LYS A 262 13.68 2.61 14.00
CA LYS A 262 14.96 3.29 14.20
C LYS A 262 15.47 3.84 12.87
N ASP A 263 15.60 5.15 12.73
CA ASP A 263 16.08 5.78 11.51
C ASP A 263 17.62 5.85 11.50
N GLY A 264 18.28 4.69 11.55
CA GLY A 264 19.74 4.59 11.42
C GLY A 264 20.25 4.95 10.02
N GLU A 265 21.56 4.85 9.80
CA GLU A 265 22.26 5.35 8.59
C GLU A 265 21.59 4.93 7.27
N ARG A 266 21.11 3.68 7.20
CA ARG A 266 20.47 3.15 5.99
C ARG A 266 19.10 3.77 5.71
N THR A 267 18.25 3.94 6.73
CA THR A 267 16.98 4.67 6.61
C THR A 267 17.24 6.11 6.19
N GLN A 268 18.18 6.79 6.85
CA GLN A 268 18.52 8.18 6.52
C GLN A 268 19.09 8.33 5.10
N ALA A 269 19.88 7.37 4.61
CA ALA A 269 20.41 7.38 3.25
C ALA A 269 19.31 7.29 2.19
N VAL A 270 18.32 6.42 2.40
CA VAL A 270 17.13 6.33 1.55
C VAL A 270 16.30 7.61 1.62
N ILE A 271 16.16 8.21 2.79
CA ILE A 271 15.48 9.51 2.94
C ILE A 271 16.19 10.61 2.16
N ARG A 272 17.52 10.74 2.26
CA ARG A 272 18.29 11.72 1.46
C ARG A 272 18.07 11.52 -0.03
N TYR A 273 18.03 10.26 -0.49
CA TYR A 273 17.74 9.95 -1.89
C TYR A 273 16.36 10.47 -2.29
N GLU A 274 15.32 10.11 -1.55
CA GLU A 274 13.95 10.52 -1.84
C GLU A 274 13.75 12.04 -1.78
N GLN A 275 14.34 12.71 -0.79
CA GLN A 275 14.36 14.17 -0.70
C GLN A 275 14.99 14.81 -1.95
N GLY A 276 16.09 14.24 -2.44
CA GLY A 276 16.74 14.67 -3.68
C GLY A 276 15.95 14.35 -4.97
N MET A 277 14.99 13.42 -4.90
CA MET A 277 14.11 13.06 -6.01
C MET A 277 12.85 13.93 -6.09
N ALA A 278 12.44 14.59 -5.00
CA ALA A 278 11.19 15.35 -4.94
C ALA A 278 11.02 16.36 -6.09
N ALA A 279 12.03 17.21 -6.34
CA ALA A 279 12.00 18.16 -7.45
C ALA A 279 12.04 17.47 -8.82
N LYS A 280 12.82 16.38 -8.95
CA LYS A 280 12.98 15.63 -10.21
C LYS A 280 11.70 14.91 -10.61
N ASN A 281 10.92 14.48 -9.62
CA ASN A 281 9.63 13.84 -9.81
C ASN A 281 8.50 14.86 -10.06
N GLY A 282 8.74 16.16 -9.86
CA GLY A 282 7.78 17.22 -10.12
C GLY A 282 6.93 17.64 -8.92
N TYR A 283 7.35 17.31 -7.69
CA TYR A 283 6.68 17.79 -6.47
C TYR A 283 7.12 19.22 -6.10
N GLY A 284 8.43 19.43 -6.05
CA GLY A 284 9.06 20.64 -5.51
C GLY A 284 10.30 20.25 -4.69
N ALA A 285 11.28 21.15 -4.60
CA ALA A 285 12.46 20.89 -3.80
C ALA A 285 12.13 20.94 -2.29
N ILE A 286 12.61 19.95 -1.55
CA ILE A 286 12.55 19.90 -0.08
C ILE A 286 13.98 19.80 0.49
N ALA A 287 14.14 20.02 1.78
CA ALA A 287 15.43 19.86 2.44
C ALA A 287 15.97 18.43 2.30
N VAL A 288 17.27 18.30 2.03
CA VAL A 288 17.98 17.02 1.91
C VAL A 288 18.84 16.82 3.16
N ASP A 289 18.20 16.46 4.27
CA ASP A 289 18.82 16.31 5.59
C ASP A 289 18.90 14.85 6.06
N GLY A 290 18.20 13.93 5.39
CA GLY A 290 18.09 12.53 5.82
C GLY A 290 17.12 12.28 6.96
N ILE A 291 16.39 13.30 7.40
CA ILE A 291 15.40 13.21 8.47
C ILE A 291 14.02 13.09 7.85
N GLY A 292 13.35 11.98 8.15
CA GLY A 292 12.02 11.66 7.63
C GLY A 292 10.87 12.47 8.22
N GLY A 293 10.92 13.80 8.12
CA GLY A 293 9.93 14.71 8.71
C GLY A 293 8.64 14.89 7.89
N ALA A 294 7.82 15.87 8.28
CA ALA A 294 6.53 16.13 7.67
C ALA A 294 6.60 16.44 6.15
N ASP A 295 7.59 17.23 5.72
CA ASP A 295 7.77 17.58 4.30
C ASP A 295 8.15 16.36 3.45
N THR A 296 9.03 15.50 3.98
CA THR A 296 9.40 14.23 3.33
C THR A 296 8.19 13.30 3.23
N ARG A 297 7.37 13.22 4.28
CA ARG A 297 6.11 12.45 4.25
C ARG A 297 5.12 12.97 3.25
N ASP A 298 4.95 14.30 3.13
CA ASP A 298 4.00 14.87 2.19
C ASP A 298 4.40 14.61 0.74
N TYR A 299 5.71 14.68 0.44
CA TYR A 299 6.26 14.24 -0.83
C TYR A 299 6.01 12.75 -1.11
N ILE A 300 6.26 11.88 -0.13
CA ILE A 300 6.01 10.43 -0.25
C ILE A 300 4.52 10.16 -0.48
N ASP A 301 3.63 10.80 0.29
CA ASP A 301 2.17 10.69 0.11
C ASP A 301 1.72 11.18 -1.27
N TRP A 302 2.34 12.25 -1.78
CA TRP A 302 2.13 12.74 -3.14
C TRP A 302 2.57 11.72 -4.18
N TRP A 303 3.73 11.08 -3.98
CA TRP A 303 4.22 10.03 -4.85
C TRP A 303 3.25 8.83 -4.87
N PHE A 304 2.75 8.40 -3.71
CA PHE A 304 1.74 7.35 -3.61
C PHE A 304 0.48 7.69 -4.41
N PHE A 305 -0.05 8.89 -4.19
CA PHE A 305 -1.23 9.36 -4.90
C PHE A 305 -1.01 9.40 -6.42
N ARG A 306 0.13 9.92 -6.88
CA ARG A 306 0.46 10.03 -8.32
C ARG A 306 0.70 8.68 -9.00
N THR A 307 1.12 7.68 -8.24
CA THR A 307 1.44 6.34 -8.77
C THR A 307 0.31 5.32 -8.58
N GLY A 308 -0.85 5.74 -8.04
CA GLY A 308 -1.97 4.86 -7.78
C GLY A 308 -1.64 3.79 -6.73
N ARG A 309 -0.83 4.16 -5.73
CA ARG A 309 -0.43 3.30 -4.61
C ARG A 309 -0.95 3.90 -3.30
N CYS A 310 -0.95 3.09 -2.23
CA CYS A 310 -1.45 3.49 -0.92
C CYS A 310 -0.33 3.40 0.12
N PRO A 311 -0.07 4.48 0.89
CA PRO A 311 0.81 4.41 2.05
C PRO A 311 0.14 3.59 3.15
N VAL A 312 0.94 3.10 4.09
CA VAL A 312 0.45 2.33 5.22
C VAL A 312 -0.44 3.21 6.11
N PHE A 313 -1.59 2.66 6.51
CA PHE A 313 -2.45 3.32 7.49
C PHE A 313 -1.69 3.45 8.81
N PRO A 314 -1.49 4.68 9.33
CA PRO A 314 -0.45 4.92 10.33
C PRO A 314 -0.86 4.63 11.77
N LEU A 315 -2.11 4.20 12.01
CA LEU A 315 -2.61 3.90 13.36
C LEU A 315 -2.71 2.40 13.62
N PRO A 316 -2.66 1.96 14.89
CA PRO A 316 -2.89 0.58 15.26
C PRO A 316 -4.26 0.05 14.81
N LYS A 317 -4.41 -1.27 14.83
CA LYS A 317 -5.67 -1.94 14.55
C LYS A 317 -6.81 -1.39 15.42
N GLY A 318 -7.94 -1.05 14.79
CA GLY A 318 -9.16 -0.61 15.47
C GLY A 318 -9.17 0.89 15.77
N TRP A 319 -8.03 1.54 15.59
CA TRP A 319 -7.87 2.99 15.73
C TRP A 319 -8.25 3.67 14.42
N TYR A 320 -8.76 4.89 14.53
CA TYR A 320 -9.24 5.69 13.42
C TYR A 320 -9.01 7.16 13.70
N PHE A 321 -8.96 8.00 12.67
CA PHE A 321 -9.08 9.44 12.89
C PHE A 321 -10.55 9.78 13.13
N GLY A 322 -10.83 10.44 14.25
CA GLY A 322 -12.18 10.66 14.76
C GLY A 322 -12.25 11.80 15.78
N PRO A 323 -13.46 12.17 16.23
CA PRO A 323 -13.63 13.30 17.15
C PRO A 323 -12.94 13.06 18.50
N GLU A 324 -12.52 14.15 19.15
CA GLU A 324 -11.89 14.12 20.48
C GLU A 324 -12.78 13.52 21.56
N SER A 325 -14.11 13.65 21.42
CA SER A 325 -15.08 13.06 22.35
C SER A 325 -15.25 11.55 22.20
N GLY A 326 -14.54 10.91 21.27
CA GLY A 326 -14.59 9.48 21.03
C GLY A 326 -13.87 8.66 22.11
N PRO A 327 -13.89 7.33 21.99
CA PRO A 327 -13.08 6.44 22.83
C PRO A 327 -11.58 6.62 22.54
N GLU A 328 -10.72 5.93 23.28
CA GLU A 328 -9.25 6.03 23.17
C GLU A 328 -8.73 5.79 21.74
N GLU A 329 -9.40 4.90 20.99
CA GLU A 329 -9.08 4.57 19.61
C GLU A 329 -9.39 5.70 18.61
N SER A 330 -10.11 6.75 19.05
CA SER A 330 -10.46 7.93 18.27
C SER A 330 -9.35 8.97 18.30
N VAL A 331 -8.49 8.95 17.30
CA VAL A 331 -7.34 9.85 17.19
C VAL A 331 -7.76 11.19 16.61
N SER A 332 -7.93 12.17 17.51
CA SER A 332 -8.32 13.54 17.15
C SER A 332 -7.17 14.45 16.73
N GLY A 333 -5.92 14.06 17.02
CA GLY A 333 -4.75 14.91 16.81
C GLY A 333 -4.44 15.85 17.99
N ARG A 334 -5.37 16.07 18.93
CA ARG A 334 -5.16 16.98 20.08
C ARG A 334 -4.30 16.40 21.20
N HIS A 335 -4.23 15.08 21.30
CA HIS A 335 -3.44 14.36 22.31
C HIS A 335 -2.25 13.62 21.70
N GLY A 336 -1.78 14.06 20.53
CA GLY A 336 -0.77 13.38 19.73
C GLY A 336 -1.31 12.95 18.36
N ASN A 337 -0.44 12.46 17.47
CA ASN A 337 -0.78 12.07 16.10
C ASN A 337 -1.33 13.18 15.18
N SER A 338 -1.19 14.46 15.55
CA SER A 338 -1.63 15.60 14.71
C SER A 338 -1.04 15.57 13.29
N LEU A 339 0.21 15.11 13.15
CA LEU A 339 0.84 14.93 11.84
C LEU A 339 0.15 13.86 10.98
N ASN A 340 -0.32 12.76 11.58
CA ASN A 340 -1.05 11.69 10.89
C ASN A 340 -2.47 12.12 10.51
N VAL A 341 -3.15 12.88 11.37
CA VAL A 341 -4.43 13.52 11.03
C VAL A 341 -4.24 14.49 9.85
N ALA A 342 -3.18 15.32 9.91
CA ALA A 342 -2.87 16.24 8.83
C ALA A 342 -2.51 15.52 7.51
N ARG A 343 -1.90 14.32 7.55
CA ARG A 343 -1.68 13.49 6.35
C ARG A 343 -2.99 13.11 5.68
N TYR A 344 -3.96 12.61 6.46
CA TYR A 344 -5.29 12.29 5.93
C TYR A 344 -5.98 13.54 5.35
N GLN A 345 -5.98 14.65 6.08
CA GLN A 345 -6.57 15.91 5.63
C GLN A 345 -5.91 16.42 4.33
N ARG A 346 -4.57 16.39 4.22
CA ARG A 346 -3.86 16.76 3.00
C ARG A 346 -4.24 15.87 1.83
N GLN A 347 -4.37 14.57 2.05
CA GLN A 347 -4.78 13.66 0.98
C GLN A 347 -6.19 13.97 0.50
N MET A 348 -7.13 14.20 1.41
CA MET A 348 -8.49 14.59 1.06
C MET A 348 -8.50 15.94 0.32
N HIS A 349 -7.72 16.92 0.77
CA HIS A 349 -7.55 18.18 0.07
C HIS A 349 -6.96 18.01 -1.35
N ARG A 350 -5.95 17.14 -1.51
CA ARG A 350 -5.32 16.82 -2.81
C ARG A 350 -6.30 16.18 -3.80
N ARG A 351 -7.31 15.46 -3.29
CA ARG A 351 -8.42 14.91 -4.10
C ARG A 351 -9.50 15.95 -4.43
N GLY A 352 -9.39 17.17 -3.92
CA GLY A 352 -10.35 18.25 -4.16
C GLY A 352 -11.42 18.43 -3.09
N TRP A 353 -11.35 17.72 -1.95
CA TRP A 353 -12.30 17.93 -0.85
C TRP A 353 -12.00 19.20 -0.06
N PHE A 354 -13.06 19.91 0.33
CA PHE A 354 -12.97 21.12 1.15
C PHE A 354 -12.81 20.79 2.65
N ILE A 355 -11.62 20.31 2.99
CA ILE A 355 -11.22 19.95 4.35
C ILE A 355 -10.13 20.89 4.87
N THR A 356 -10.20 21.27 6.15
CA THR A 356 -9.13 22.01 6.82
C THR A 356 -7.95 21.09 7.13
N VAL A 357 -6.73 21.50 6.80
CA VAL A 357 -5.48 20.78 7.12
C VAL A 357 -4.83 21.43 8.34
N ASP A 358 -5.33 21.11 9.52
CA ASP A 358 -4.86 21.65 10.81
C ASP A 358 -4.31 20.57 11.76
N GLY A 359 -4.34 19.30 11.33
CA GLY A 359 -3.97 18.17 12.17
C GLY A 359 -4.94 17.89 13.30
N VAL A 360 -6.16 18.45 13.24
CA VAL A 360 -7.21 18.27 14.25
C VAL A 360 -8.48 17.72 13.59
N TYR A 361 -8.91 16.55 14.04
CA TYR A 361 -10.11 15.90 13.54
C TYR A 361 -11.38 16.49 14.18
N ALA A 362 -11.74 17.69 13.75
CA ALA A 362 -12.94 18.41 14.19
C ALA A 362 -14.16 18.11 13.31
N SER A 363 -15.26 18.84 13.53
CA SER A 363 -16.54 18.67 12.82
C SER A 363 -16.42 18.73 11.29
N ASN A 364 -15.57 19.62 10.76
CA ASN A 364 -15.31 19.68 9.31
C ASN A 364 -14.70 18.36 8.78
N SER A 365 -13.69 17.81 9.46
CA SER A 365 -13.07 16.53 9.06
C SER A 365 -14.06 15.38 9.09
N ALA A 366 -14.91 15.31 10.13
CA ALA A 366 -15.94 14.27 10.26
C ALA A 366 -17.03 14.39 9.17
N SER A 367 -17.46 15.61 8.82
CA SER A 367 -18.45 15.84 7.75
C SER A 367 -17.91 15.40 6.39
N ILE A 368 -16.72 15.89 6.02
CA ILE A 368 -16.10 15.54 4.74
C ILE A 368 -15.82 14.04 4.64
N THR A 369 -15.36 13.43 5.73
CA THR A 369 -15.14 11.97 5.75
C THR A 369 -16.43 11.20 5.52
N ARG A 370 -17.54 11.63 6.13
CA ARG A 370 -18.85 11.01 5.94
C ARG A 370 -19.33 11.10 4.49
N GLU A 371 -19.17 12.26 3.86
CA GLU A 371 -19.52 12.48 2.46
C GLU A 371 -18.66 11.62 1.54
N PHE A 372 -17.35 11.60 1.77
CA PHE A 372 -16.42 10.75 1.03
C PHE A 372 -16.75 9.26 1.17
N GLN A 373 -17.04 8.80 2.38
CA GLN A 373 -17.45 7.42 2.64
C GLN A 373 -18.73 7.07 1.88
N ALA A 374 -19.75 7.94 1.92
CA ALA A 374 -20.97 7.74 1.17
C ALA A 374 -20.72 7.65 -0.34
N GLU A 375 -19.89 8.54 -0.89
CA GLU A 375 -19.51 8.52 -2.31
C GLU A 375 -18.79 7.22 -2.69
N LYS A 376 -17.92 6.71 -1.82
CA LYS A 376 -17.16 5.48 -2.07
C LYS A 376 -17.87 4.20 -1.64
N GLY A 377 -19.14 4.28 -1.23
CA GLY A 377 -19.93 3.12 -0.82
C GLY A 377 -19.45 2.46 0.48
N LEU A 378 -18.76 3.23 1.33
CA LEU A 378 -18.40 2.83 2.69
C LEU A 378 -19.53 3.20 3.67
N THR A 379 -19.46 2.67 4.90
CA THR A 379 -20.31 3.14 5.99
C THR A 379 -20.01 4.62 6.29
N PRO A 380 -21.00 5.53 6.18
CA PRO A 380 -20.79 6.97 6.36
C PRO A 380 -20.87 7.36 7.84
N ASP A 381 -19.95 6.82 8.65
CA ASP A 381 -19.87 7.11 10.08
C ASP A 381 -19.10 8.41 10.38
N GLY A 382 -18.31 8.90 9.44
CA GLY A 382 -17.42 10.05 9.63
C GLY A 382 -16.18 9.72 10.45
N LEU A 383 -15.77 8.44 10.47
CA LEU A 383 -14.56 7.93 11.12
C LEU A 383 -13.57 7.45 10.06
N ALA A 384 -12.38 8.04 10.01
CA ALA A 384 -11.38 7.68 9.02
C ALA A 384 -10.50 6.52 9.51
N GLY A 385 -11.04 5.29 9.42
CA GLY A 385 -10.28 4.05 9.61
C GLY A 385 -9.57 3.56 8.34
N VAL A 386 -8.98 2.36 8.41
CA VAL A 386 -8.17 1.78 7.31
C VAL A 386 -8.88 1.71 5.96
N LEU A 387 -10.18 1.41 5.92
CA LEU A 387 -10.93 1.35 4.65
C LEU A 387 -11.10 2.73 4.03
N THR A 388 -11.45 3.73 4.85
CA THR A 388 -11.52 5.14 4.43
C THR A 388 -10.15 5.61 3.92
N TRP A 389 -9.07 5.25 4.63
CA TRP A 389 -7.71 5.53 4.20
C TRP A 389 -7.43 4.89 2.83
N VAL A 390 -7.59 3.59 2.65
CA VAL A 390 -7.31 2.94 1.35
C VAL A 390 -8.07 3.61 0.19
N GLN A 391 -9.35 3.93 0.37
CA GLN A 391 -10.14 4.62 -0.65
C GLN A 391 -9.60 6.02 -0.95
N ALA A 392 -9.11 6.76 0.07
CA ALA A 392 -8.58 8.09 -0.12
C ALA A 392 -7.32 8.08 -1.03
N TRP A 393 -6.57 6.99 -1.11
CA TRP A 393 -5.41 6.91 -2.00
C TRP A 393 -5.69 6.24 -3.34
N LEU A 394 -6.47 5.16 -3.36
CA LEU A 394 -6.59 4.30 -4.55
C LEU A 394 -7.79 4.61 -5.43
N SER A 395 -8.83 5.23 -4.89
CA SER A 395 -10.07 5.41 -5.64
C SER A 395 -9.95 6.56 -6.63
N GLU A 396 -10.63 6.42 -7.77
CA GLU A 396 -10.69 7.47 -8.78
C GLU A 396 -11.13 8.80 -8.16
N VAL A 397 -10.46 9.87 -8.58
CA VAL A 397 -10.81 11.23 -8.18
C VAL A 397 -12.06 11.59 -8.97
N THR A 398 -13.20 11.60 -8.29
CA THR A 398 -14.43 12.13 -8.85
C THR A 398 -14.28 13.65 -8.88
N PRO A 399 -14.35 14.31 -10.05
CA PRO A 399 -14.41 15.78 -10.07
C PRO A 399 -15.63 16.22 -9.26
N ALA A 400 -15.46 17.25 -8.44
CA ALA A 400 -16.61 17.85 -7.75
C ALA A 400 -17.68 18.25 -8.80
N PRO A 401 -18.97 18.06 -8.52
CA PRO A 401 -20.06 18.46 -9.40
C PRO A 401 -20.08 19.97 -9.68
#